data_AF-A0A7S2C703-F1
#
_entry.id   AF-A0A7S2C703-F1
#
_cell.length_a   1.000
_cell.length_b   1.000
_cell.length_c   1.000
_cell.angle_alpha   90.00
_cell.angle_beta   90.00
_cell.angle_gamma   90.00
#
_symmetry.space_group_name_H-M   'P 1'
#
loop_
_entity.id
_entity.type
_entity.pdbx_description
1 polymer ?
#
loop_
_entity_poly.entity_id
_entity_poly.type
_entity_poly.pdbx_seq_one_letter_code
_entity_poly.pdbx_strand_id
1 'polypeptide(L)'
;LRQLGAGTEWGNDYFSSVPRSIYTLLIESMLPDNGELLGVIGSDVWYCGVIYWIFLMLSAITVMNMLIGILCEVVGQVSKDQKEAHSIELMGERLEEILKTVDKDYDGLVSKSEFESILENEKAMKVLMDVDVNVEALVDDSEFLFYKKATLPFEDFKEEVLSFRTTPQASMKSLLGIRKQLRTGNQEIMRRLDKMEKADMHGKLPSKSSSAHVSMNELSEL
;
A
#
# COMPACT_ATOMS: atom_id res chain seq x y z
N LEU A 1 9.68 -18.89 -45.82
CA LEU A 1 10.75 -18.05 -46.42
C LEU A 1 11.47 -18.74 -47.57
N ARG A 2 11.92 -20.00 -47.44
CA ARG A 2 12.57 -20.75 -48.56
C ARG A 2 11.76 -20.79 -49.88
N GLN A 3 10.47 -21.09 -49.84
CA GLN A 3 9.62 -21.11 -51.06
C GLN A 3 9.27 -19.70 -51.57
N LEU A 4 9.35 -18.68 -50.71
CA LEU A 4 9.03 -17.28 -51.06
C LEU A 4 10.24 -16.51 -51.60
N GLY A 5 11.46 -16.89 -51.22
CA GLY A 5 12.73 -16.35 -51.76
C GLY A 5 13.33 -17.21 -52.88
N ALA A 6 12.58 -18.17 -53.42
CA ALA A 6 13.05 -19.00 -54.52
C ALA A 6 13.24 -18.12 -55.78
N GLY A 7 14.50 -17.94 -56.20
CA GLY A 7 14.85 -17.12 -57.36
C GLY A 7 15.33 -15.70 -57.05
N THR A 8 15.44 -15.31 -55.78
CA THR A 8 16.06 -14.04 -55.35
C THR A 8 17.45 -14.28 -54.77
N GLU A 9 18.37 -13.32 -54.90
CA GLU A 9 19.76 -13.44 -54.39
C GLU A 9 19.77 -13.71 -52.87
N TRP A 10 18.98 -12.95 -52.10
CA TRP A 10 18.88 -13.12 -50.64
C TRP A 10 18.32 -14.49 -50.21
N GLY A 11 17.45 -15.09 -51.03
CA GLY A 11 16.87 -16.41 -50.74
C GLY A 11 17.88 -17.54 -50.91
N ASN A 12 18.78 -17.41 -51.89
CA ASN A 12 19.84 -18.40 -52.11
C ASN A 12 20.98 -18.27 -51.09
N ASP A 13 21.35 -17.05 -50.70
CA ASP A 13 22.47 -16.84 -49.78
C ASP A 13 22.14 -17.25 -48.33
N TYR A 14 20.94 -16.89 -47.86
CA TYR A 14 20.54 -17.11 -46.46
C TYR A 14 19.61 -18.32 -46.26
N PHE A 15 18.84 -18.72 -47.28
CA PHE A 15 17.78 -19.74 -47.17
C PHE A 15 17.96 -20.95 -48.12
N SER A 16 19.21 -21.24 -48.53
CA SER A 16 19.54 -22.35 -49.45
C SER A 16 19.12 -23.73 -48.94
N SER A 17 19.26 -24.00 -47.63
CA SER A 17 18.86 -25.27 -47.02
C SER A 17 18.00 -25.05 -45.79
N VAL A 18 17.19 -26.06 -45.41
CA VAL A 18 16.32 -25.98 -44.22
C VAL A 18 17.13 -25.73 -42.94
N PRO A 19 18.26 -26.44 -42.68
CA PRO A 19 19.07 -26.16 -41.49
C PRO A 19 19.69 -24.76 -41.51
N ARG A 20 20.14 -24.28 -42.68
CA ARG A 20 20.73 -22.95 -42.83
C ARG A 20 19.69 -21.84 -42.65
N SER A 21 18.47 -22.06 -43.15
CA SER A 21 17.33 -21.19 -42.91
C SER A 21 16.97 -21.08 -41.42
N ILE A 22 16.97 -22.21 -40.72
CA ILE A 22 16.71 -22.26 -39.27
C ILE A 22 17.82 -21.54 -38.50
N TYR A 23 19.09 -21.77 -38.87
CA TYR A 23 20.23 -21.07 -38.29
C TYR A 23 20.11 -19.55 -38.46
N THR A 24 19.87 -19.07 -39.68
CA THR A 24 19.70 -17.64 -39.95
C THR A 24 18.52 -17.06 -39.17
N LEU A 25 17.36 -17.71 -39.15
CA LEU A 25 16.22 -17.19 -38.41
C LEU A 25 16.43 -17.20 -36.90
N LEU A 26 17.12 -18.20 -36.37
CA LEU A 26 17.29 -18.32 -34.94
C LEU A 26 18.42 -17.40 -34.45
N ILE A 27 19.53 -17.32 -35.17
CA ILE A 27 20.70 -16.55 -34.77
C ILE A 27 20.60 -15.10 -35.24
N GLU A 28 20.40 -14.84 -36.53
CA GLU A 28 20.30 -13.46 -37.04
C GLU A 28 19.02 -12.75 -36.58
N SER A 29 17.93 -13.47 -36.26
CA SER A 29 16.69 -12.81 -35.80
C SER A 29 16.55 -12.72 -34.29
N MET A 30 17.03 -13.70 -33.50
CA MET A 30 16.88 -13.64 -32.03
C MET A 30 18.13 -13.10 -31.33
N LEU A 31 19.32 -13.32 -31.90
CA LEU A 31 20.62 -12.97 -31.30
C LEU A 31 21.60 -12.43 -32.37
N PRO A 32 21.23 -11.37 -33.12
CA PRO A 32 22.02 -10.87 -34.26
C PRO A 32 23.47 -10.56 -33.87
N ASP A 33 23.68 -10.04 -32.66
CA ASP A 33 25.00 -9.64 -32.15
C ASP A 33 25.98 -10.81 -31.98
N ASN A 34 25.48 -12.05 -31.84
CA ASN A 34 26.31 -13.25 -31.65
C ASN A 34 26.47 -14.08 -32.94
N GLY A 35 25.80 -13.69 -34.03
CA GLY A 35 25.80 -14.45 -35.28
C GLY A 35 27.14 -14.50 -35.99
N GLU A 36 27.83 -13.36 -36.04
CA GLU A 36 29.18 -13.26 -36.63
C GLU A 36 30.19 -14.10 -35.83
N LEU A 37 30.18 -13.98 -34.50
CA LEU A 37 31.09 -14.73 -33.62
C LEU A 37 30.86 -16.24 -33.68
N LEU A 38 29.60 -16.68 -33.70
CA LEU A 38 29.25 -18.10 -33.85
C LEU A 38 29.67 -18.64 -35.22
N GLY A 39 29.55 -17.83 -36.29
CA GLY A 39 30.00 -18.18 -37.63
C GLY A 39 31.51 -18.40 -37.72
N VAL A 40 32.30 -17.50 -37.13
CA VAL A 40 33.78 -17.60 -37.10
C VAL A 40 34.25 -18.82 -36.30
N ILE A 41 33.67 -19.06 -35.12
CA ILE A 41 34.05 -20.21 -34.27
C ILE A 41 33.65 -21.53 -34.94
N GLY A 42 32.49 -21.56 -35.61
CA GLY A 42 31.96 -22.75 -36.28
C GLY A 42 32.73 -23.14 -37.54
N SER A 43 33.33 -22.18 -38.25
CA SER A 43 34.13 -22.46 -39.46
C SER A 43 35.48 -23.08 -39.15
N ASP A 44 36.10 -22.72 -38.03
CA ASP A 44 37.40 -23.26 -37.62
C ASP A 44 37.24 -24.63 -36.94
N VAL A 45 36.31 -24.75 -35.99
CA VAL A 45 36.15 -25.95 -35.18
C VAL A 45 34.67 -26.19 -34.85
N TRP A 46 34.05 -27.15 -35.58
CA TRP A 46 32.61 -27.40 -35.49
C TRP A 46 32.11 -27.74 -34.07
N TYR A 47 32.88 -28.47 -33.26
CA TYR A 47 32.46 -28.84 -31.90
C TYR A 47 32.46 -27.65 -30.93
N CYS A 48 33.37 -26.68 -31.12
CA CYS A 48 33.37 -25.43 -30.35
C CYS A 48 32.13 -24.60 -30.68
N GLY A 49 31.74 -24.54 -31.96
CA GLY A 49 30.51 -23.87 -32.40
C GLY A 49 29.25 -24.48 -31.78
N VAL A 50 29.17 -25.81 -31.68
CA VAL A 50 28.03 -26.50 -31.05
C VAL A 50 27.96 -26.21 -29.54
N ILE A 51 29.09 -26.25 -28.82
CA ILE A 51 29.13 -25.94 -27.38
C ILE A 51 28.74 -24.48 -27.14
N TYR A 52 29.23 -23.55 -27.97
CA TYR A 52 28.89 -22.14 -27.87
C TYR A 52 27.41 -21.89 -28.20
N TRP A 53 26.84 -22.59 -29.18
CA TRP A 53 25.40 -22.51 -29.49
C TRP A 53 24.52 -23.02 -28.35
N ILE A 54 24.88 -24.15 -27.72
CA ILE A 54 24.18 -24.66 -26.54
C ILE A 54 24.28 -23.67 -25.37
N PHE A 55 25.46 -23.08 -25.16
CA PHE A 55 25.65 -22.05 -24.14
C PHE A 55 24.76 -20.82 -24.39
N LEU A 56 24.68 -20.33 -25.63
CA LEU A 56 23.79 -19.23 -26.01
C LEU A 56 22.32 -19.57 -25.73
N MET A 57 21.90 -20.78 -26.08
CA MET A 57 20.54 -21.26 -25.79
C MET A 57 20.23 -21.31 -24.29
N LEU A 58 21.14 -21.88 -23.49
CA LEU A 58 20.98 -21.95 -22.04
C LEU A 58 20.98 -20.54 -21.43
N SER A 59 21.83 -19.64 -21.91
CA SER A 59 21.88 -18.24 -21.46
C SER A 59 20.56 -17.53 -21.78
N ALA A 60 20.05 -17.63 -23.01
CA ALA A 60 18.80 -17.01 -23.41
C ALA A 60 17.61 -17.52 -22.58
N ILE A 61 17.50 -18.84 -22.40
CA ILE A 61 16.41 -19.45 -21.63
C ILE A 61 16.50 -19.06 -20.14
N THR A 62 17.69 -19.10 -19.54
CA THR A 62 17.85 -18.75 -18.11
C THR A 62 17.59 -17.27 -17.84
N VAL A 63 18.10 -16.38 -18.68
CA VAL A 63 17.86 -14.93 -18.57
C VAL A 63 16.38 -14.60 -18.79
N MET A 64 15.75 -15.14 -19.83
CA MET A 64 14.31 -14.92 -20.06
C MET A 64 13.47 -15.42 -18.89
N ASN A 65 13.75 -16.62 -18.38
CA ASN A 65 12.99 -17.18 -17.26
C ASN A 65 13.18 -16.37 -15.96
N MET A 66 14.36 -15.80 -15.72
CA MET A 66 14.55 -14.86 -14.59
C MET A 66 13.81 -13.55 -14.78
N LEU A 67 13.84 -12.96 -15.98
CA LEU A 67 13.13 -11.71 -16.28
C LEU A 67 11.61 -11.87 -16.16
N ILE A 68 11.06 -12.98 -16.68
CA ILE A 68 9.65 -13.31 -16.57
C ILE A 68 9.26 -13.45 -15.10
N GLY A 69 10.11 -14.07 -14.27
CA GLY A 69 9.88 -14.19 -12.82
C GLY A 69 9.68 -12.82 -12.15
N ILE A 70 10.59 -11.88 -12.38
CA ILE A 70 10.51 -10.52 -11.81
C ILE A 70 9.30 -9.76 -12.38
N LEU A 71 9.01 -9.88 -13.67
CA LEU A 71 7.84 -9.25 -14.29
C LEU A 71 6.54 -9.77 -13.68
N CYS A 72 6.41 -11.09 -13.50
CA CYS A 72 5.25 -11.70 -12.86
C CYS A 72 5.10 -11.26 -11.40
N GLU A 73 6.21 -11.10 -10.67
CA GLU A 73 6.17 -10.59 -9.30
C GLU A 73 5.63 -9.16 -9.25
N VAL A 74 6.16 -8.25 -10.07
CA VAL A 74 5.73 -6.85 -10.12
C VAL A 74 4.28 -6.72 -10.58
N VAL A 75 3.89 -7.44 -11.65
CA VAL A 75 2.49 -7.44 -12.12
C VAL A 75 1.55 -8.03 -11.07
N GLY A 76 1.99 -9.06 -10.34
CA GLY A 76 1.24 -9.64 -9.23
C GLY A 76 1.03 -8.65 -8.09
N GLN A 77 2.04 -7.83 -7.76
CA GLN A 77 1.92 -6.76 -6.75
C GLN A 77 0.97 -5.66 -7.22
N VAL A 78 1.17 -5.13 -8.43
CA VAL A 78 0.29 -4.10 -9.02
C VAL A 78 -1.15 -4.56 -9.11
N SER A 79 -1.39 -5.83 -9.48
CA SER A 79 -2.74 -6.39 -9.55
C SER A 79 -3.41 -6.47 -8.19
N LYS A 80 -2.67 -6.81 -7.12
CA LYS A 80 -3.22 -6.81 -5.75
C LYS A 80 -3.60 -5.41 -5.31
N ASP A 81 -2.72 -4.44 -5.52
CA ASP A 81 -2.94 -3.05 -5.14
C ASP A 81 -4.12 -2.45 -5.92
N GLN A 82 -4.19 -2.70 -7.24
CA GLN A 82 -5.31 -2.26 -8.07
C GLN A 82 -6.62 -2.93 -7.69
N LYS A 83 -6.60 -4.24 -7.37
CA LYS A 83 -7.82 -4.95 -6.96
C LYS A 83 -8.37 -4.41 -5.65
N GLU A 84 -7.49 -4.05 -4.70
CA GLU A 84 -7.90 -3.41 -3.46
C GLU A 84 -8.48 -2.01 -3.71
N ALA A 85 -7.78 -1.17 -4.48
CA ALA A 85 -8.24 0.17 -4.83
C ALA A 85 -9.60 0.13 -5.55
N HIS A 86 -9.76 -0.76 -6.51
CA HIS A 86 -11.00 -0.92 -7.27
C HIS A 86 -12.16 -1.41 -6.39
N SER A 87 -11.89 -2.31 -5.44
CA SER A 87 -12.91 -2.74 -4.48
C SER A 87 -13.37 -1.58 -3.59
N ILE A 88 -12.47 -0.71 -3.16
CA ILE A 88 -12.80 0.48 -2.35
C ILE A 88 -13.67 1.45 -3.15
N GLU A 89 -13.33 1.70 -4.41
CA GLU A 89 -14.07 2.59 -5.30
C GLU A 89 -15.51 2.10 -5.54
N LEU A 90 -15.67 0.84 -5.97
CA LEU A 90 -16.98 0.20 -6.17
C LEU A 90 -17.85 0.22 -4.91
N MET A 91 -17.24 0.02 -3.74
CA MET A 91 -17.93 0.07 -2.46
C MET A 91 -18.37 1.50 -2.10
N GLY A 92 -17.51 2.49 -2.35
CA GLY A 92 -17.84 3.90 -2.17
C GLY A 92 -19.01 4.35 -3.05
N GLU A 93 -19.07 3.88 -4.29
CA GLU A 93 -20.20 4.13 -5.20
C GLU A 93 -21.52 3.54 -4.68
N ARG A 94 -21.50 2.30 -4.17
CA ARG A 94 -22.70 1.66 -3.58
C ARG A 94 -23.19 2.36 -2.33
N LEU A 95 -22.25 2.77 -1.47
CA LEU A 95 -22.58 3.52 -0.25
C LEU A 95 -23.19 4.89 -0.61
N GLU A 96 -22.66 5.54 -1.64
CA GLU A 96 -23.17 6.80 -2.16
C GLU A 96 -24.58 6.69 -2.75
N GLU A 97 -24.86 5.62 -3.50
CA GLU A 97 -26.21 5.36 -4.00
C GLU A 97 -27.23 5.27 -2.86
N ILE A 98 -26.89 4.57 -1.77
CA ILE A 98 -27.80 4.41 -0.63
C ILE A 98 -27.98 5.71 0.13
N LEU A 99 -26.89 6.41 0.41
CA LEU A 99 -26.99 7.66 1.13
C LEU A 99 -27.83 8.70 0.36
N LYS A 100 -27.72 8.74 -0.97
CA LYS A 100 -28.61 9.54 -1.83
C LYS A 100 -30.09 9.13 -1.75
N THR A 101 -30.39 7.88 -1.40
CA THR A 101 -31.79 7.43 -1.20
C THR A 101 -32.31 7.71 0.21
N VAL A 102 -31.44 7.95 1.18
CA VAL A 102 -31.82 8.21 2.58
C VAL A 102 -31.77 9.70 2.94
N ASP A 103 -30.99 10.49 2.20
CA ASP A 103 -31.04 11.95 2.20
C ASP A 103 -32.46 12.41 1.78
N LYS A 104 -33.23 12.86 2.78
CA LYS A 104 -34.65 13.23 2.59
C LYS A 104 -34.81 14.70 2.24
N ASP A 105 -33.85 15.54 2.59
CA ASP A 105 -33.90 16.98 2.38
C ASP A 105 -33.04 17.46 1.20
N TYR A 106 -32.23 16.56 0.60
CA TYR A 106 -31.34 16.81 -0.53
C TYR A 106 -30.38 17.99 -0.27
N ASP A 107 -30.02 18.22 1.00
CA ASP A 107 -29.17 19.33 1.38
C ASP A 107 -27.66 19.03 1.15
N GLY A 108 -27.34 17.77 0.85
CA GLY A 108 -25.96 17.29 0.61
C GLY A 108 -25.15 17.15 1.91
N LEU A 109 -25.82 17.18 3.06
CA LEU A 109 -25.30 16.98 4.39
C LEU A 109 -25.98 15.75 5.01
N VAL A 110 -25.33 15.17 6.01
CA VAL A 110 -25.89 14.08 6.81
C VAL A 110 -26.05 14.60 8.24
N SER A 111 -27.29 14.63 8.71
CA SER A 111 -27.64 14.93 10.09
C SER A 111 -27.66 13.67 10.96
N LYS A 112 -27.57 13.83 12.29
CA LYS A 112 -27.65 12.70 13.23
C LYS A 112 -28.96 11.91 13.09
N SER A 113 -30.09 12.59 12.86
CA SER A 113 -31.40 11.95 12.67
C SER A 113 -31.49 11.13 11.39
N GLU A 114 -30.81 11.56 10.32
CA GLU A 114 -30.74 10.80 9.07
C GLU A 114 -29.82 9.60 9.23
N PHE A 115 -28.71 9.77 9.94
CA PHE A 115 -27.84 8.66 10.29
C PHE A 115 -28.55 7.58 11.11
N GLU A 116 -29.34 7.96 12.11
CA GLU A 116 -30.20 7.03 12.86
C GLU A 116 -31.23 6.36 11.93
N SER A 117 -31.83 7.11 11.00
CA SER A 117 -32.75 6.56 9.99
C SER A 117 -32.07 5.56 9.02
N ILE A 118 -30.78 5.73 8.74
CA ILE A 118 -29.97 4.79 7.94
C ILE A 118 -29.78 3.48 8.71
N LEU A 119 -29.45 3.57 10.00
CA LEU A 119 -29.25 2.39 10.85
C LEU A 119 -30.55 1.60 11.10
N GLU A 120 -31.70 2.27 11.10
CA GLU A 120 -33.00 1.62 11.19
C GLU A 120 -33.43 0.94 9.88
N ASN A 121 -32.84 1.30 8.74
CA ASN A 121 -33.19 0.75 7.44
C ASN A 121 -32.41 -0.54 7.16
N GLU A 122 -33.13 -1.67 7.16
CA GLU A 122 -32.57 -3.01 6.91
C GLU A 122 -31.82 -3.12 5.57
N LYS A 123 -32.21 -2.33 4.55
CA LYS A 123 -31.51 -2.31 3.25
C LYS A 123 -30.15 -1.62 3.36
N ALA A 124 -30.08 -0.50 4.07
CA ALA A 124 -28.82 0.22 4.27
C ALA A 124 -27.86 -0.58 5.16
N MET A 125 -28.40 -1.22 6.21
CA MET A 125 -27.65 -2.13 7.08
C MET A 125 -27.01 -3.29 6.33
N LYS A 126 -27.76 -3.95 5.42
CA LYS A 126 -27.23 -5.05 4.61
C LYS A 126 -26.06 -4.61 3.73
N VAL A 127 -26.15 -3.41 3.14
CA VAL A 127 -25.07 -2.93 2.29
C VAL A 127 -23.87 -2.43 3.10
N LEU A 128 -24.08 -1.82 4.27
CA LEU A 128 -22.99 -1.50 5.18
C LEU A 128 -22.22 -2.78 5.61
N MET A 129 -22.95 -3.87 5.86
CA MET A 129 -22.35 -5.19 6.11
C MET A 129 -21.65 -5.76 4.88
N ASP A 130 -22.22 -5.65 3.68
CA ASP A 130 -21.60 -6.09 2.42
C ASP A 130 -20.31 -5.29 2.09
N VAL A 131 -20.16 -4.08 2.63
CA VAL A 131 -18.98 -3.22 2.48
C VAL A 131 -17.94 -3.45 3.61
N ASP A 132 -18.13 -4.47 4.45
CA ASP A 132 -17.28 -4.80 5.61
C ASP A 132 -17.16 -3.66 6.64
N VAL A 133 -18.14 -2.76 6.71
CA VAL A 133 -18.20 -1.70 7.74
C VAL A 133 -18.61 -2.33 9.07
N ASN A 134 -17.84 -2.08 10.12
CA ASN A 134 -18.24 -2.48 11.46
C ASN A 134 -19.35 -1.54 11.96
N VAL A 135 -20.61 -1.94 11.74
CA VAL A 135 -21.76 -1.14 12.14
C VAL A 135 -21.87 -1.00 13.66
N GLU A 136 -21.48 -2.01 14.43
CA GLU A 136 -21.49 -1.95 15.90
C GLU A 136 -20.54 -0.85 16.42
N ALA A 137 -19.30 -0.82 15.92
CA ALA A 137 -18.34 0.23 16.24
C ALA A 137 -18.80 1.61 15.75
N LEU A 138 -19.45 1.67 14.59
CA LEU A 138 -19.98 2.92 14.03
C LEU A 138 -21.13 3.49 14.89
N VAL A 139 -21.98 2.63 15.48
CA VAL A 139 -23.04 3.06 16.41
C VAL A 139 -22.44 3.59 17.71
N ASP A 140 -21.45 2.89 18.27
CA ASP A 140 -20.77 3.30 19.51
C ASP A 140 -20.05 4.65 19.36
N ASP A 141 -19.39 4.88 18.22
CA ASP A 141 -18.66 6.12 17.92
C ASP A 141 -19.53 7.20 17.25
N SER A 142 -20.81 6.93 16.99
CA SER A 142 -21.72 7.89 16.33
C SER A 142 -21.85 9.21 17.10
N GLU A 143 -21.86 9.16 18.44
CA GLU A 143 -21.90 10.35 19.29
C GLU A 143 -20.62 11.19 19.15
N PHE A 144 -19.48 10.54 18.93
CA PHE A 144 -18.20 11.21 18.72
C PHE A 144 -18.07 11.80 17.30
N LEU A 145 -18.61 11.10 16.31
CA LEU A 145 -18.65 11.52 14.90
C LEU A 145 -19.32 12.89 14.74
N PHE A 146 -20.46 13.07 15.41
CA PHE A 146 -21.26 14.30 15.38
C PHE A 146 -20.97 15.26 16.55
N TYR A 147 -19.98 14.97 17.40
CA TYR A 147 -19.68 15.79 18.59
C TYR A 147 -19.22 17.23 18.25
N LYS A 148 -18.52 17.41 17.12
CA LYS A 148 -17.95 18.72 16.71
C LYS A 148 -18.77 19.45 15.66
N LYS A 149 -19.58 18.72 14.88
CA LYS A 149 -20.39 19.28 13.79
C LYS A 149 -21.75 18.58 13.83
N ALA A 150 -22.82 19.35 13.93
CA ALA A 150 -24.19 18.83 13.94
C ALA A 150 -24.60 18.18 12.61
N THR A 151 -23.96 18.60 11.51
CA THR A 151 -24.12 18.07 10.16
C THR A 151 -22.75 17.91 9.49
N LEU A 152 -22.59 16.84 8.73
CA LEU A 152 -21.36 16.53 7.98
C LEU A 152 -21.66 16.54 6.47
N PRO A 153 -20.79 17.15 5.64
CA PRO A 153 -20.89 16.99 4.19
C PRO A 153 -20.90 15.53 3.79
N PHE A 154 -21.63 15.23 2.73
CA PHE A 154 -21.77 13.88 2.20
C PHE A 154 -20.44 13.14 2.01
N GLU A 155 -19.45 13.82 1.41
CA GLU A 155 -18.11 13.28 1.17
C GLU A 155 -17.33 13.02 2.47
N ASP A 156 -17.40 13.95 3.44
CA ASP A 156 -16.73 13.79 4.74
C ASP A 156 -17.34 12.61 5.51
N PHE A 157 -18.67 12.46 5.48
CA PHE A 157 -19.37 11.36 6.12
C PHE A 157 -19.01 10.00 5.47
N LYS A 158 -18.97 9.95 4.14
CA LYS A 158 -18.55 8.76 3.37
C LYS A 158 -17.13 8.33 3.74
N GLU A 159 -16.17 9.25 3.79
CA GLU A 159 -14.79 8.95 4.19
C GLU A 159 -14.68 8.44 5.64
N GLU A 160 -15.51 8.99 6.53
CA GLU A 160 -15.53 8.60 7.94
C GLU A 160 -16.17 7.21 8.12
N VAL A 161 -17.30 6.91 7.47
CA VAL A 161 -17.91 5.57 7.48
C VAL A 161 -16.97 4.51 6.89
N LEU A 162 -16.29 4.82 5.78
CA LEU A 162 -15.28 3.94 5.19
C LEU A 162 -14.07 3.72 6.14
N SER A 163 -13.84 4.59 7.12
CA SER A 163 -12.79 4.42 8.12
C SER A 163 -13.10 3.32 9.16
N PHE A 164 -14.38 3.02 9.38
CA PHE A 164 -14.86 1.96 10.28
C PHE A 164 -14.84 0.55 9.63
N ARG A 165 -14.29 0.43 8.42
CA ARG A 165 -14.17 -0.87 7.74
C ARG A 165 -13.26 -1.81 8.52
N THR A 166 -13.59 -3.08 8.65
CA THR A 166 -12.72 -4.05 9.35
C THR A 166 -11.71 -4.66 8.36
N THR A 167 -10.86 -3.84 7.75
CA THR A 167 -9.80 -4.33 6.84
C THR A 167 -8.40 -4.00 7.37
N PRO A 168 -7.36 -4.74 6.95
CA PRO A 168 -5.98 -4.49 7.38
C PRO A 168 -5.50 -3.04 7.18
N GLN A 169 -6.00 -2.34 6.15
CA GLN A 169 -5.71 -0.92 5.93
C GLN A 169 -6.48 0.02 6.86
N ALA A 170 -7.70 -0.33 7.27
CA ALA A 170 -8.39 0.40 8.31
C ALA A 170 -7.68 0.25 9.66
N SER A 171 -7.06 -0.91 9.94
CA SER A 171 -6.14 -1.05 11.08
C SER A 171 -4.98 -0.05 11.00
N MET A 172 -4.44 0.22 9.80
CA MET A 172 -3.42 1.24 9.60
C MET A 172 -3.97 2.67 9.83
N LYS A 173 -5.17 3.00 9.34
CA LYS A 173 -5.83 4.29 9.60
C LYS A 173 -6.15 4.46 11.09
N SER A 174 -6.62 3.42 11.78
CA SER A 174 -6.84 3.39 13.23
C SER A 174 -5.52 3.52 14.00
N LEU A 175 -4.44 2.83 13.59
CA LEU A 175 -3.10 3.00 14.19
C LEU A 175 -2.56 4.41 14.00
N LEU A 176 -2.76 5.02 12.82
CA LEU A 176 -2.40 6.41 12.55
C LEU A 176 -3.26 7.38 13.38
N GLY A 177 -4.55 7.07 13.56
CA GLY A 177 -5.48 7.80 14.42
C GLY A 177 -5.04 7.78 15.89
N ILE A 178 -4.75 6.59 16.42
CA ILE A 178 -4.19 6.39 17.76
C ILE A 178 -2.89 7.17 17.90
N ARG A 179 -1.96 7.09 16.93
CA ARG A 179 -0.69 7.83 16.97
C ARG A 179 -0.90 9.34 17.01
N LYS A 180 -1.86 9.86 16.24
CA LYS A 180 -2.21 11.28 16.21
C LYS A 180 -2.80 11.70 17.56
N GLN A 181 -3.73 10.93 18.10
CA GLN A 181 -4.39 11.19 19.38
C GLN A 181 -3.41 11.10 20.56
N LEU A 182 -2.50 10.12 20.55
CA LEU A 182 -1.45 9.97 21.56
C LEU A 182 -0.47 11.16 21.51
N ARG A 183 -0.10 11.63 20.31
CA ARG A 183 0.74 12.82 20.15
C ARG A 183 0.07 14.07 20.69
N THR A 184 -1.20 14.29 20.36
CA THR A 184 -1.96 15.45 20.85
C THR A 184 -2.15 15.39 22.36
N GLY A 185 -2.49 14.23 22.91
CA GLY A 185 -2.63 14.01 24.35
C GLY A 185 -1.31 14.25 25.09
N ASN A 186 -0.19 13.70 24.61
CA ASN A 186 1.13 13.93 25.20
C ASN A 186 1.55 15.40 25.15
N GLN A 187 1.25 16.12 24.06
CA GLN A 187 1.54 17.56 23.98
C GLN A 187 0.75 18.37 25.01
N GLU A 188 -0.51 18.01 25.27
CA GLU A 188 -1.33 18.67 26.28
C GLU A 188 -0.83 18.34 27.71
N ILE A 189 -0.47 17.08 27.98
CA ILE A 189 0.11 16.66 29.26
C ILE A 189 1.42 17.42 29.52
N MET A 190 2.32 17.49 28.54
CA MET A 190 3.58 18.24 28.66
C MET A 190 3.35 19.73 28.91
N ARG A 191 2.37 20.34 28.24
CA ARG A 191 2.00 21.74 28.50
C ARG A 191 1.48 21.98 29.91
N ARG A 192 0.78 21.00 30.51
CA ARG A 192 0.30 21.10 31.89
C ARG A 192 1.44 20.95 32.90
N LEU A 193 2.39 20.05 32.64
CA LEU A 193 3.60 19.88 33.46
C LEU A 193 4.47 21.15 33.46
N ASP A 194 4.72 21.75 32.28
CA ASP A 194 5.46 23.01 32.15
C ASP A 194 4.82 24.16 32.95
N LYS A 195 3.48 24.20 33.01
CA LYS A 195 2.75 25.22 33.78
C LYS A 195 2.87 24.97 35.27
N MET A 196 2.84 23.71 35.72
CA MET A 196 3.03 23.35 37.12
C MET A 196 4.46 23.64 37.58
N GLU A 197 5.47 23.29 36.78
CA GLU A 197 6.88 23.58 37.08
C GLU A 197 7.14 25.09 37.21
N LYS A 198 6.55 25.90 36.31
CA LYS A 198 6.64 27.37 36.39
C LYS A 198 5.87 27.96 37.57
N ALA A 199 4.76 27.35 37.99
CA ALA A 199 4.00 27.77 39.16
C ALA A 199 4.74 27.43 40.47
N ASP A 200 5.39 26.26 40.53
CA ASP A 200 6.23 25.86 41.67
C ASP A 200 7.50 26.72 41.77
N MET A 201 8.08 27.13 40.63
CA MET A 201 9.19 28.10 40.61
C MET A 201 8.80 29.51 41.08
N HIS A 202 7.53 29.92 40.91
CA HIS A 202 7.05 31.20 41.44
C HIS A 202 6.61 31.10 42.92
N GLY A 203 6.48 29.89 43.48
CA GLY A 203 6.06 29.64 44.87
C GLY A 203 7.17 29.50 45.91
N LYS A 204 8.44 29.42 45.50
CA LYS A 204 9.62 29.37 46.41
C LYS A 204 10.67 30.35 45.87
N LEU A 205 10.88 31.55 46.43
CA LEU A 205 11.60 31.90 47.68
C LEU A 205 11.51 33.45 47.85
N PRO A 206 11.64 34.07 49.07
CA PRO A 206 12.63 33.76 50.10
C PRO A 206 12.18 33.92 51.59
N SER A 207 12.72 33.10 52.50
CA SER A 207 13.03 33.56 53.88
C SER A 207 14.21 32.77 54.48
N LYS A 208 15.26 33.51 54.84
CA LYS A 208 16.43 33.05 55.61
C LYS A 208 16.15 33.04 57.12
N SER A 209 16.97 32.24 57.84
CA SER A 209 17.26 32.23 59.28
C SER A 209 16.19 31.60 60.19
N SER A 210 16.49 30.83 61.24
CA SER A 210 17.67 30.85 62.12
C SER A 210 17.85 29.52 62.88
N SER A 211 19.13 29.16 63.04
CA SER A 211 19.84 28.28 63.98
C SER A 211 19.15 27.75 65.25
N ALA A 212 19.45 26.47 65.58
CA ALA A 212 20.23 26.06 66.77
C ALA A 212 20.37 24.51 66.75
N HIS A 213 21.57 23.94 66.56
CA HIS A 213 22.46 23.48 67.63
C HIS A 213 21.77 22.54 68.65
N VAL A 214 22.16 21.26 68.67
CA VAL A 214 22.81 20.56 69.80
C VAL A 214 22.88 19.05 69.50
N SER A 215 24.10 18.54 69.72
CA SER A 215 24.57 17.16 69.83
C SER A 215 23.54 16.05 70.09
N MET A 216 23.76 14.89 69.46
CA MET A 216 24.02 13.67 70.24
C MET A 216 24.80 12.66 69.39
N ASN A 217 26.06 12.49 69.77
CA ASN A 217 26.88 11.33 69.44
C ASN A 217 26.38 10.15 70.28
N GLU A 218 26.57 8.93 69.78
CA GLU A 218 26.50 7.65 70.49
C GLU A 218 25.12 7.16 70.98
N LEU A 219 24.73 5.99 70.45
CA LEU A 219 24.61 4.70 71.16
C LEU A 219 23.99 3.72 70.14
N SER A 220 24.83 2.95 69.44
CA SER A 220 25.41 1.67 69.88
C SER A 220 24.42 0.51 69.75
N GLU A 221 24.84 -0.46 68.93
CA GLU A 221 24.62 -1.90 69.14
C GLU A 221 23.18 -2.41 69.07
N LEU A 222 22.81 -2.95 67.91
CA LEU A 222 22.90 -4.40 67.63
C LEU A 222 22.87 -4.66 66.13
#